data_AF-A0ABD2RD43-F1
#
_entry.id   AF-A0ABD2RD43-F1
#
_cell.length_a   1.000
_cell.length_b   1.000
_cell.length_c   1.000
_cell.angle_alpha   90.00
_cell.angle_beta   90.00
_cell.angle_gamma   90.00
#
_symmetry.space_group_name_H-M   'P 1'
#
loop_
_entity.id
_entity.type
_entity.pdbx_description
1 polymer ?
#
loop_
_entity_poly.entity_id
_entity_poly.type
_entity_poly.pdbx_seq_one_letter_code
_entity_poly.pdbx_strand_id
1 'polypeptide(L)'
;MKYFGVVGSILIWFLVFVSFVEVNKGQIPTTLDGPFKPVTVPLDQSFRGHAVDLPDTDSRVQRTVEGFEPEQISVSLSATYDSIWVSWITGEYQIGDNIKPLDPSKVGSVVQYGKDKSSLRRKAIGQSVIYNQLYPFEGLQNYTSGIIHHVQLTGLKPDTLYYYRCGDPSIPAMSTIYHFKTMPISSPKSYPKRIAIVGDLGLTYNTTSTISHLTGNNPDLVLLVGDVTYANLYLTNGTGSDCYSCSFPDTPIHETYQPRWDYWGSRWCPKFPSWCWRGTMR
;
A
#
# COMPACT_ATOMS: atom_id res chain seq x y z
N MET A 1 -29.04 -56.81 -14.73
CA MET A 1 -28.14 -56.07 -13.82
C MET A 1 -26.66 -56.47 -14.02
N LYS A 2 -26.07 -56.27 -15.20
CA LYS A 2 -24.62 -56.52 -15.43
C LYS A 2 -23.85 -55.33 -16.05
N TYR A 3 -24.56 -54.27 -16.44
CA TYR A 3 -23.96 -53.11 -17.12
C TYR A 3 -23.55 -51.95 -16.20
N PHE A 4 -24.00 -51.93 -14.94
CA PHE A 4 -23.69 -50.84 -14.01
C PHE A 4 -22.29 -50.94 -13.36
N GLY A 5 -21.70 -52.14 -13.27
CA GLY A 5 -20.38 -52.33 -12.64
C GLY A 5 -19.20 -51.93 -13.52
N VAL A 6 -19.34 -52.05 -14.85
CA VAL A 6 -18.24 -51.78 -15.80
C VAL A 6 -18.03 -50.28 -16.00
N VAL A 7 -19.12 -49.49 -16.05
CA VAL A 7 -19.05 -48.03 -16.24
C VAL A 7 -18.46 -47.35 -15.00
N GLY A 8 -18.81 -47.80 -13.80
CA GLY A 8 -18.23 -47.29 -12.55
C GLY A 8 -16.73 -47.57 -12.42
N SER A 9 -16.27 -48.75 -12.87
CA SER A 9 -14.85 -49.11 -12.83
C SER A 9 -14.02 -48.30 -13.84
N ILE A 10 -14.56 -48.02 -15.02
CA ILE A 10 -13.91 -47.17 -16.03
C ILE A 10 -13.82 -45.72 -15.55
N LEU A 11 -14.86 -45.19 -14.90
CA LEU A 11 -14.87 -43.81 -14.37
C LEU A 11 -13.85 -43.63 -13.23
N ILE A 12 -13.70 -44.65 -12.36
CA ILE A 12 -12.70 -44.66 -11.28
C ILE A 12 -11.29 -44.74 -11.87
N TRP A 13 -11.06 -45.59 -12.87
CA TRP A 13 -9.77 -45.63 -13.56
C TRP A 13 -9.44 -44.33 -14.29
N PHE A 14 -10.42 -43.64 -14.87
CA PHE A 14 -10.24 -42.33 -15.50
C PHE A 14 -9.92 -41.24 -14.47
N LEU A 15 -10.61 -41.22 -13.31
CA LEU A 15 -10.32 -40.30 -12.21
C LEU A 15 -8.94 -40.55 -11.58
N VAL A 16 -8.53 -41.80 -11.46
CA VAL A 16 -7.17 -42.16 -11.01
C VAL A 16 -6.14 -41.73 -12.05
N PHE A 17 -6.39 -41.96 -13.35
CA PHE A 17 -5.48 -41.51 -14.42
C PHE A 17 -5.36 -39.99 -14.52
N VAL A 18 -6.46 -39.24 -14.31
CA VAL A 18 -6.44 -37.77 -14.26
C VAL A 18 -5.72 -37.27 -12.99
N SER A 19 -5.72 -38.05 -11.91
CA SER A 19 -4.94 -37.76 -10.70
C SER A 19 -3.43 -38.04 -10.87
N PHE A 20 -3.05 -38.83 -11.89
CA PHE A 20 -1.67 -39.13 -12.28
C PHE A 20 -1.15 -38.26 -13.44
N VAL A 21 -1.88 -37.21 -13.84
CA VAL A 21 -1.22 -36.08 -14.51
C VAL A 21 -0.44 -35.33 -13.43
N GLU A 22 0.69 -35.90 -13.05
CA GLU A 22 1.79 -35.20 -12.43
C GLU A 22 2.06 -33.99 -13.32
N VAL A 23 1.54 -32.83 -12.92
CA VAL A 23 2.22 -31.58 -13.20
C VAL A 23 3.63 -31.83 -12.71
N ASN A 24 4.55 -31.99 -13.66
CA ASN A 24 5.99 -32.08 -13.43
C ASN A 24 6.38 -30.77 -12.73
N LYS A 25 6.14 -30.70 -11.42
CA LYS A 25 6.65 -29.67 -10.53
C LYS A 25 8.12 -30.03 -10.40
N GLY A 26 8.90 -29.68 -11.43
CA GLY A 26 10.35 -29.73 -11.35
C GLY A 26 10.75 -29.15 -10.00
N GLN A 27 11.61 -29.87 -9.26
CA GLN A 27 12.05 -29.44 -7.94
C GLN A 27 12.47 -27.97 -7.99
N ILE A 28 12.02 -27.18 -7.01
CA ILE A 28 12.45 -25.78 -6.91
C ILE A 28 13.96 -25.82 -6.68
N PRO A 29 14.76 -25.23 -7.57
CA PRO A 29 16.21 -25.29 -7.47
C PRO A 29 16.69 -24.59 -6.19
N THR A 30 17.73 -25.10 -5.54
CA THR A 30 18.27 -24.57 -4.28
C THR A 30 19.68 -24.01 -4.47
N THR A 31 20.00 -22.90 -3.80
CA THR A 31 21.32 -22.28 -3.86
C THR A 31 22.42 -23.14 -3.21
N LEU A 32 22.05 -24.19 -2.48
CA LEU A 32 22.99 -25.20 -1.99
C LEU A 32 23.73 -25.93 -3.12
N ASP A 33 23.13 -26.00 -4.32
CA ASP A 33 23.70 -26.68 -5.49
C ASP A 33 24.67 -25.78 -6.28
N GLY A 34 24.91 -24.54 -5.82
CA GLY A 34 25.74 -23.56 -6.50
C GLY A 34 24.95 -22.62 -7.43
N PRO A 35 25.64 -21.80 -8.24
CA PRO A 35 25.00 -20.85 -9.13
C PRO A 35 24.30 -21.55 -10.30
N PHE A 36 23.08 -21.09 -10.60
CA PHE A 36 22.34 -21.56 -11.78
C PHE A 36 22.86 -20.91 -13.06
N LYS A 37 22.70 -21.60 -14.19
CA LYS A 37 22.94 -21.00 -15.50
C LYS A 37 21.98 -19.82 -15.70
N PRO A 38 22.45 -18.65 -16.18
CA PRO A 38 21.57 -17.52 -16.47
C PRO A 38 20.46 -17.91 -17.44
N VAL A 39 19.23 -17.50 -17.13
CA VAL A 39 18.06 -17.70 -17.98
C VAL A 39 17.47 -16.34 -18.33
N THR A 40 17.15 -16.14 -19.61
CA THR A 40 16.45 -14.96 -20.10
C THR A 40 15.13 -15.42 -20.70
N VAL A 41 14.02 -14.91 -20.18
CA VAL A 41 12.70 -15.15 -20.77
C VAL A 41 12.58 -14.28 -22.02
N PRO A 42 12.21 -14.83 -23.19
CA PRO A 42 12.01 -14.03 -24.39
C PRO A 42 10.98 -12.92 -24.16
N LEU A 43 11.17 -11.77 -24.83
CA LEU A 43 10.19 -10.70 -24.80
C LEU A 43 8.86 -11.19 -25.37
N ASP A 44 7.79 -11.05 -24.59
CA ASP A 44 6.43 -11.26 -25.07
C ASP A 44 6.07 -10.13 -26.05
N GLN A 45 5.88 -10.48 -27.33
CA GLN A 45 5.56 -9.51 -28.38
C GLN A 45 4.11 -9.03 -28.36
N SER A 46 3.28 -9.53 -27.44
CA SER A 46 1.87 -9.13 -27.29
C SER A 46 1.65 -7.92 -26.37
N PHE A 47 2.72 -7.20 -25.99
CA PHE A 47 2.63 -6.03 -25.11
C PHE A 47 1.75 -4.92 -25.71
N ARG A 48 1.00 -4.23 -24.84
CA ARG A 48 -0.06 -3.28 -25.23
C ARG A 48 0.33 -1.81 -25.03
N GLY A 49 1.61 -1.50 -25.22
CA GLY A 49 2.18 -0.18 -24.94
C GLY A 49 2.43 0.07 -23.45
N HIS A 50 2.41 1.34 -23.05
CA HIS A 50 2.68 1.77 -21.68
C HIS A 50 1.50 1.48 -20.74
N ALA A 51 1.82 1.36 -19.45
CA ALA A 51 0.79 1.22 -18.42
C ALA A 51 0.01 2.52 -18.30
N VAL A 52 -1.32 2.44 -18.29
CA VAL A 52 -2.18 3.62 -18.21
C VAL A 52 -2.41 4.00 -16.75
N ASP A 53 -2.11 5.25 -16.41
CA ASP A 53 -2.35 5.82 -15.10
C ASP A 53 -3.85 5.86 -14.76
N LEU A 54 -4.19 5.60 -13.49
CA LEU A 54 -5.56 5.75 -13.02
C LEU A 54 -5.95 7.23 -13.06
N PRO A 55 -7.11 7.57 -13.66
CA PRO A 55 -7.60 8.93 -13.66
C PRO A 55 -8.06 9.34 -12.26
N ASP A 56 -8.09 10.64 -12.00
CA ASP A 56 -8.66 11.25 -10.79
C ASP A 56 -10.17 10.96 -10.60
N THR A 57 -10.87 10.67 -11.70
CA THR A 57 -12.27 10.23 -11.73
C THR A 57 -12.47 8.77 -11.29
N ASP A 58 -11.40 7.99 -11.11
CA ASP A 58 -11.51 6.63 -10.61
C ASP A 58 -12.00 6.62 -9.15
N SER A 59 -13.09 5.92 -8.88
CA SER A 59 -13.71 5.89 -7.55
C SER A 59 -12.78 5.38 -6.44
N ARG A 60 -11.67 4.69 -6.79
CA ARG A 60 -10.69 4.17 -5.83
C ARG A 60 -9.70 5.21 -5.34
N VAL A 61 -9.55 6.32 -6.05
CA VAL A 61 -8.63 7.41 -5.69
C VAL A 61 -9.36 8.64 -5.18
N GLN A 62 -10.67 8.72 -5.44
CA GLN A 62 -11.52 9.75 -4.88
C GLN A 62 -11.61 9.64 -3.36
N ARG A 63 -11.72 10.81 -2.75
CA ARG A 63 -11.91 10.93 -1.31
C ARG A 63 -13.27 10.36 -0.92
N THR A 64 -13.30 9.53 0.13
CA THR A 64 -14.51 8.83 0.60
C THR A 64 -14.94 9.23 2.01
N VAL A 65 -14.30 10.23 2.60
CA VAL A 65 -14.53 10.69 3.97
C VAL A 65 -14.83 12.19 3.97
N GLU A 66 -15.46 12.71 5.02
CA GLU A 66 -15.84 14.11 5.11
C GLU A 66 -15.08 14.86 6.21
N GLY A 67 -14.91 16.17 6.05
CA GLY A 67 -14.26 17.03 7.05
C GLY A 67 -12.88 16.52 7.47
N PHE A 68 -12.69 16.30 8.78
CA PHE A 68 -11.42 15.80 9.36
C PHE A 68 -11.44 14.30 9.66
N GLU A 69 -12.38 13.54 9.12
CA GLU A 69 -12.35 12.09 9.25
C GLU A 69 -11.02 11.52 8.69
N PRO A 70 -10.42 10.49 9.33
CA PRO A 70 -9.17 9.92 8.87
C PRO A 70 -9.25 9.22 7.52
N GLU A 71 -8.30 9.52 6.64
CA GLU A 71 -8.05 8.86 5.37
C GLU A 71 -6.58 8.43 5.23
N GLN A 72 -6.28 7.68 4.16
CA GLN A 72 -4.92 7.24 3.83
C GLN A 72 -4.22 6.52 5.01
N ILE A 73 -4.99 5.73 5.77
CA ILE A 73 -4.52 5.06 6.98
C ILE A 73 -3.49 4.00 6.60
N SER A 74 -2.33 4.05 7.26
CA SER A 74 -1.25 3.11 7.09
C SER A 74 -0.67 2.69 8.45
N VAL A 75 -0.16 1.47 8.49
CA VAL A 75 0.66 0.97 9.60
C VAL A 75 2.10 0.92 9.10
N SER A 76 3.09 1.03 9.99
CA SER A 76 4.47 0.71 9.68
C SER A 76 5.21 0.14 10.90
N LEU A 77 6.22 -0.68 10.66
CA LEU A 77 7.03 -1.28 11.72
C LEU A 77 7.93 -0.21 12.35
N SER A 78 8.13 -0.31 13.66
CA SER A 78 9.19 0.41 14.37
C SER A 78 10.50 -0.37 14.27
N ALA A 79 11.55 0.14 14.93
CA ALA A 79 12.84 -0.56 15.03
C ALA A 79 12.74 -1.85 15.86
N THR A 80 11.78 -1.95 16.78
CA THR A 80 11.58 -3.09 17.67
C THR A 80 10.23 -3.77 17.42
N TYR A 81 10.15 -5.08 17.69
CA TYR A 81 8.96 -5.89 17.43
C TYR A 81 7.74 -5.52 18.30
N ASP A 82 7.97 -4.84 19.42
CA ASP A 82 6.95 -4.41 20.38
C ASP A 82 6.40 -3.01 20.09
N SER A 83 6.76 -2.43 18.93
CA SER A 83 6.33 -1.12 18.52
C SER A 83 5.96 -1.05 17.04
N ILE A 84 4.93 -0.27 16.74
CA ILE A 84 4.51 0.08 15.38
C ILE A 84 4.12 1.55 15.32
N TRP A 85 4.05 2.09 14.11
CA TRP A 85 3.47 3.39 13.82
C TRP A 85 2.12 3.21 13.13
N VAL A 86 1.16 4.04 13.52
CA VAL A 86 -0.11 4.23 12.81
C VAL A 86 -0.09 5.65 12.28
N SER A 87 -0.34 5.81 10.98
CA SER A 87 -0.34 7.10 10.31
C SER A 87 -1.59 7.27 9.46
N TRP A 88 -2.06 8.50 9.33
CA TRP A 88 -3.24 8.86 8.54
C TRP A 88 -3.21 10.34 8.20
N ILE A 89 -4.09 10.76 7.29
CA ILE A 89 -4.30 12.17 6.94
C ILE A 89 -5.71 12.60 7.37
N THR A 90 -5.89 13.86 7.77
CA THR A 90 -7.19 14.48 7.98
C THR A 90 -7.29 15.80 7.23
N GLY A 91 -8.47 16.11 6.69
CA GLY A 91 -8.70 17.28 5.86
C GLY A 91 -8.14 17.13 4.44
N GLU A 92 -8.68 17.94 3.53
CA GLU A 92 -8.31 17.89 2.12
C GLU A 92 -7.00 18.64 1.85
N TYR A 93 -6.21 18.11 0.91
CA TYR A 93 -5.12 18.87 0.32
C TYR A 93 -5.67 20.05 -0.47
N GLN A 94 -4.82 21.04 -0.72
CA GLN A 94 -5.15 22.15 -1.61
C GLN A 94 -4.07 22.27 -2.68
N ILE A 95 -4.50 22.54 -3.92
CA ILE A 95 -3.62 22.79 -5.06
C ILE A 95 -4.07 24.04 -5.81
N GLY A 96 -3.11 24.85 -6.28
CA GLY A 96 -3.35 26.10 -6.99
C GLY A 96 -2.57 27.27 -6.40
N ASP A 97 -2.93 28.49 -6.80
CA ASP A 97 -2.15 29.70 -6.46
C ASP A 97 -2.41 30.23 -5.05
N ASN A 98 -3.59 29.95 -4.49
CA ASN A 98 -4.10 30.54 -3.24
C ASN A 98 -4.25 29.51 -2.11
N ILE A 99 -3.28 28.60 -1.97
CA ILE A 99 -3.29 27.60 -0.91
C ILE A 99 -3.20 28.23 0.48
N LYS A 100 -3.94 27.68 1.43
CA LYS A 100 -3.94 28.08 2.84
C LYS A 100 -3.57 26.87 3.70
N PRO A 101 -2.28 26.71 4.04
CA PRO A 101 -1.82 25.57 4.82
C PRO A 101 -2.63 25.40 6.11
N LEU A 102 -3.04 24.17 6.39
CA LEU A 102 -3.80 23.84 7.60
C LEU A 102 -2.92 23.96 8.85
N ASP A 103 -3.51 24.31 9.98
CA ASP A 103 -2.81 24.30 11.27
C ASP A 103 -2.88 22.89 11.89
N PRO A 104 -1.77 22.14 11.94
CA PRO A 104 -1.76 20.76 12.43
C PRO A 104 -2.13 20.64 13.91
N SER A 105 -2.09 21.74 14.69
CA SER A 105 -2.46 21.73 16.11
C SER A 105 -3.97 21.69 16.34
N LYS A 106 -4.78 21.90 15.30
CA LYS A 106 -6.25 21.95 15.39
C LYS A 106 -6.91 20.58 15.46
N VAL A 107 -6.21 19.52 15.07
CA VAL A 107 -6.73 18.15 15.05
C VAL A 107 -5.80 17.22 15.83
N GLY A 108 -6.37 16.57 16.84
CA GLY A 108 -5.65 15.63 17.70
C GLY A 108 -5.18 14.37 16.98
N SER A 109 -3.99 13.90 17.36
CA SER A 109 -3.39 12.67 16.84
C SER A 109 -3.54 11.53 17.85
N VAL A 110 -4.68 10.84 17.86
CA VAL A 110 -4.98 9.81 18.87
C VAL A 110 -5.21 8.44 18.23
N VAL A 111 -4.63 7.40 18.84
CA VAL A 111 -4.98 6.00 18.54
C VAL A 111 -5.53 5.34 19.78
N GLN A 112 -6.70 4.71 19.64
CA GLN A 112 -7.27 3.81 20.65
C GLN A 112 -7.12 2.37 20.17
N TYR A 113 -6.57 1.48 21.00
CA TYR A 113 -6.22 0.14 20.58
C TYR A 113 -6.35 -0.90 21.70
N GLY A 114 -6.45 -2.17 21.32
CA GLY A 114 -6.62 -3.29 22.24
C GLY A 114 -6.58 -4.64 21.53
N LYS A 115 -6.55 -5.73 22.31
CA LYS A 115 -6.63 -7.10 21.77
C LYS A 115 -8.07 -7.58 21.54
N ASP A 116 -9.04 -6.82 22.05
CA ASP A 116 -10.47 -7.07 21.92
C ASP A 116 -11.09 -5.94 21.10
N LYS A 117 -11.75 -6.31 20.00
CA LYS A 117 -12.41 -5.38 19.08
C LYS A 117 -13.51 -4.56 19.76
N SER A 118 -14.17 -5.13 20.77
CA SER A 118 -15.26 -4.49 21.51
C SER A 118 -14.77 -3.49 22.58
N SER A 119 -13.49 -3.55 22.95
CA SER A 119 -12.94 -2.84 24.10
C SER A 119 -11.50 -2.36 23.86
N LEU A 120 -11.36 -1.20 23.19
CA LEU A 120 -10.08 -0.56 22.91
C LEU A 120 -9.56 0.26 24.11
N ARG A 121 -9.04 -0.44 25.13
CA ARG A 121 -8.68 0.16 26.45
C ARG A 121 -7.39 0.99 26.46
N ARG A 122 -6.50 0.80 25.49
CA ARG A 122 -5.22 1.52 25.43
C ARG A 122 -5.37 2.75 24.55
N LYS A 123 -4.68 3.82 24.91
CA LYS A 123 -4.62 5.08 24.14
C LYS A 123 -3.15 5.46 23.93
N ALA A 124 -2.83 5.94 22.74
CA ALA A 124 -1.58 6.61 22.41
C ALA A 124 -1.88 7.95 21.76
N ILE A 125 -0.99 8.92 21.99
CA ILE A 125 -1.05 10.26 21.41
C ILE A 125 0.25 10.44 20.63
N GLY A 126 0.16 11.00 19.43
CA GLY A 126 1.31 11.29 18.59
C GLY A 126 1.35 12.74 18.14
N GLN A 127 1.94 12.95 16.98
CA GLN A 127 2.22 14.27 16.42
C GLN A 127 1.56 14.42 15.06
N SER A 128 1.31 15.67 14.68
CA SER A 128 0.77 16.05 13.39
C SER A 128 1.68 17.06 12.71
N VAL A 129 1.74 16.98 11.38
CA VAL A 129 2.51 17.88 10.51
C VAL A 129 1.74 18.14 9.23
N ILE A 130 2.18 19.14 8.48
CA ILE A 130 1.78 19.37 7.09
C ILE A 130 3.06 19.53 6.27
N TYR A 131 2.96 19.37 4.94
CA TYR A 131 4.03 19.79 4.04
C TYR A 131 3.46 20.61 2.89
N ASN A 132 4.36 21.37 2.26
CA ASN A 132 4.02 22.19 1.10
C ASN A 132 5.00 21.86 -0.04
N GLN A 133 4.48 21.85 -1.26
CA GLN A 133 5.29 21.85 -2.47
C GLN A 133 5.08 23.20 -3.16
N LEU A 134 6.11 24.04 -3.13
CA LEU A 134 6.03 25.42 -3.57
C LEU A 134 6.92 25.66 -4.78
N TYR A 135 6.38 26.31 -5.81
CA TYR A 135 7.06 26.65 -7.05
C TYR A 135 7.07 28.17 -7.24
N PRO A 136 8.25 28.82 -7.19
CA PRO A 136 8.36 30.28 -7.37
C PRO A 136 8.42 30.67 -8.86
N PHE A 137 7.59 30.04 -9.70
CA PHE A 137 7.56 30.27 -11.14
C PHE A 137 6.12 30.61 -11.58
N GLU A 138 5.99 31.60 -12.45
CA GLU A 138 4.69 32.00 -12.98
C GLU A 138 4.03 30.84 -13.74
N GLY A 139 2.75 30.59 -13.46
CA GLY A 139 1.97 29.52 -14.09
C GLY A 139 2.09 28.14 -13.44
N LEU A 140 3.00 27.93 -12.47
CA LEU A 140 3.09 26.69 -11.71
C LEU A 140 2.20 26.73 -10.47
N GLN A 141 1.50 25.63 -10.20
CA GLN A 141 0.58 25.52 -9.07
C GLN A 141 1.30 25.03 -7.80
N ASN A 142 0.98 25.64 -6.66
CA ASN A 142 1.47 25.21 -5.36
C ASN A 142 0.56 24.15 -4.75
N TYR A 143 1.09 23.36 -3.82
CA TYR A 143 0.33 22.36 -3.06
C TYR A 143 0.60 22.47 -1.56
N THR A 144 -0.42 22.24 -0.75
CA THR A 144 -0.31 21.99 0.68
C THR A 144 -1.13 20.75 1.05
N SER A 145 -0.58 19.89 1.90
CA SER A 145 -1.22 18.63 2.29
C SER A 145 -2.38 18.83 3.25
N GLY A 146 -3.20 17.79 3.41
CA GLY A 146 -3.96 17.60 4.64
C GLY A 146 -3.05 17.50 5.88
N ILE A 147 -3.64 17.43 7.07
CA ILE A 147 -2.88 17.24 8.30
C ILE A 147 -2.46 15.77 8.40
N ILE A 148 -1.16 15.51 8.40
CA ILE A 148 -0.56 14.18 8.47
C ILE A 148 -0.29 13.85 9.93
N HIS A 149 -0.77 12.70 10.40
CA HIS A 149 -0.66 12.26 11.78
C HIS A 149 0.24 11.03 11.88
N HIS A 150 1.09 10.98 12.91
CA HIS A 150 1.94 9.84 13.23
C HIS A 150 1.85 9.50 14.71
N VAL A 151 1.40 8.29 15.03
CA VAL A 151 1.28 7.80 16.41
C VAL A 151 2.05 6.50 16.58
N GLN A 152 3.02 6.51 17.49
CA GLN A 152 3.75 5.31 17.86
C GLN A 152 2.99 4.54 18.94
N LEU A 153 2.74 3.25 18.68
CA LEU A 153 2.28 2.30 19.68
C LEU A 153 3.49 1.53 20.21
N THR A 154 3.56 1.33 21.52
CA THR A 154 4.69 0.66 22.21
C THR A 154 4.18 -0.37 23.21
N GLY A 155 5.05 -1.26 23.69
CA GLY A 155 4.68 -2.33 24.62
C GLY A 155 3.62 -3.26 24.03
N LEU A 156 3.73 -3.57 22.74
CA LEU A 156 2.89 -4.54 22.06
C LEU A 156 3.46 -5.93 22.25
N LYS A 157 2.57 -6.92 22.41
CA LYS A 157 3.01 -8.32 22.42
C LYS A 157 3.37 -8.74 20.98
N PRO A 158 4.46 -9.50 20.78
CA PRO A 158 4.80 -10.04 19.46
C PRO A 158 3.75 -11.06 19.00
N ASP A 159 3.68 -11.29 17.69
CA ASP A 159 2.75 -12.22 17.03
C ASP A 159 1.28 -12.10 17.50
N THR A 160 0.84 -10.89 17.83
CA THR A 160 -0.45 -10.64 18.47
C THR A 160 -1.32 -9.75 17.60
N LEU A 161 -2.59 -10.13 17.44
CA LEU A 161 -3.60 -9.33 16.78
C LEU A 161 -4.05 -8.18 17.70
N TYR A 162 -3.99 -6.97 17.17
CA TYR A 162 -4.51 -5.76 17.80
C TYR A 162 -5.56 -5.13 16.90
N TYR A 163 -6.62 -4.64 17.52
CA TYR A 163 -7.63 -3.77 16.92
C TYR A 163 -7.32 -2.33 17.29
N TYR A 164 -7.59 -1.40 16.39
CA TYR A 164 -7.38 0.01 16.62
C TYR A 164 -8.36 0.88 15.85
N ARG A 165 -8.53 2.12 16.32
CA ARG A 165 -9.08 3.25 15.55
C ARG A 165 -8.24 4.49 15.80
N CYS A 166 -8.17 5.37 14.82
CA CYS A 166 -7.34 6.57 14.85
C CYS A 166 -8.19 7.82 14.58
N GLY A 167 -7.66 9.00 14.87
CA GLY A 167 -8.33 10.28 14.65
C GLY A 167 -8.28 11.18 15.88
N ASP A 168 -9.28 12.06 16.01
CA ASP A 168 -9.43 12.95 17.15
C ASP A 168 -10.76 12.67 17.88
N PRO A 169 -10.73 12.18 19.14
CA PRO A 169 -11.94 11.89 19.90
C PRO A 169 -12.65 13.14 20.45
N SER A 170 -12.05 14.33 20.35
CA SER A 170 -12.66 15.60 20.79
C SER A 170 -13.64 16.19 19.76
N ILE A 171 -13.53 15.73 18.51
CA ILE A 171 -14.44 16.04 17.40
C ILE A 171 -15.02 14.72 16.85
N PRO A 172 -16.09 14.71 16.05
CA PRO A 172 -16.63 13.49 15.46
C PRO A 172 -15.76 13.00 14.28
N ALA A 173 -14.46 12.80 14.51
CA ALA A 173 -13.47 12.46 13.49
C ALA A 173 -12.61 11.27 13.92
N MET A 174 -13.26 10.17 14.27
CA MET A 174 -12.61 8.89 14.56
C MET A 174 -12.90 7.90 13.44
N SER A 175 -11.88 7.16 13.03
CA SER A 175 -12.03 6.13 12.02
C SER A 175 -12.85 4.93 12.51
N THR A 176 -13.26 4.10 11.56
CA THR A 176 -13.77 2.75 11.85
C THR A 176 -12.68 1.89 12.50
N ILE A 177 -13.07 0.71 13.01
CA ILE A 177 -12.11 -0.18 13.68
C ILE A 177 -11.36 -1.02 12.65
N TYR A 178 -10.05 -0.85 12.63
CA TYR A 178 -9.08 -1.64 11.86
C TYR A 178 -8.33 -2.63 12.77
N HIS A 179 -7.46 -3.43 12.17
CA HIS A 179 -6.63 -4.37 12.91
C HIS A 179 -5.27 -4.54 12.24
N PHE A 180 -4.26 -4.95 13.01
CA PHE A 180 -2.95 -5.36 12.52
C PHE A 180 -2.42 -6.51 13.40
N LYS A 181 -1.48 -7.29 12.87
CA LYS A 181 -0.74 -8.29 13.63
C LYS A 181 0.70 -7.82 13.80
N THR A 182 1.20 -7.82 15.03
CA THR A 182 2.62 -7.51 15.28
C THR A 182 3.53 -8.60 14.74
N MET A 183 4.76 -8.21 14.40
CA MET A 183 5.79 -9.15 13.99
C MET A 183 6.10 -10.15 15.12
N PRO A 184 6.50 -11.38 14.78
CA PRO A 184 7.01 -12.31 15.78
C PRO A 184 8.38 -11.82 16.29
N ILE A 185 8.82 -12.35 17.42
CA ILE A 185 10.18 -12.08 17.92
C ILE A 185 11.17 -12.66 16.90
N SER A 186 12.12 -11.83 16.44
CA SER A 186 13.22 -12.27 15.58
C SER A 186 14.04 -13.35 16.29
N SER A 187 14.01 -14.57 15.76
CA SER A 187 14.87 -15.65 16.24
C SER A 187 15.20 -16.62 15.09
N PRO A 188 16.19 -17.52 15.25
CA PRO A 188 16.54 -18.50 14.22
C PRO A 188 15.41 -19.43 13.77
N LYS A 189 14.27 -19.44 14.49
CA LYS A 189 13.11 -20.30 14.22
C LYS A 189 11.80 -19.52 14.10
N SER A 190 11.86 -18.19 14.05
CA SER A 190 10.69 -17.33 14.16
C SER A 190 10.82 -16.16 13.19
N TYR A 191 10.01 -16.21 12.14
CA TYR A 191 10.01 -15.27 11.02
C TYR A 191 8.57 -14.97 10.60
N PRO A 192 8.30 -13.78 10.01
CA PRO A 192 7.07 -13.60 9.24
C PRO A 192 7.00 -14.68 8.15
N LYS A 193 5.81 -15.21 7.91
CA LYS A 193 5.61 -16.33 6.97
C LYS A 193 5.82 -15.87 5.54
N ARG A 194 5.42 -14.64 5.22
CA ARG A 194 5.48 -14.09 3.87
C ARG A 194 5.88 -12.62 3.92
N ILE A 195 6.94 -12.26 3.21
CA ILE A 195 7.33 -10.87 3.00
C ILE A 195 7.14 -10.59 1.51
N ALA A 196 6.24 -9.67 1.18
CA ALA A 196 6.10 -9.19 -0.19
C ALA A 196 7.12 -8.07 -0.43
N ILE A 197 7.77 -8.12 -1.58
CA ILE A 197 8.73 -7.10 -2.01
C ILE A 197 8.26 -6.58 -3.36
N VAL A 198 8.09 -5.26 -3.45
CA VAL A 198 7.68 -4.54 -4.66
C VAL A 198 8.49 -3.26 -4.76
N GLY A 199 8.64 -2.74 -5.97
CA GLY A 199 9.26 -1.45 -6.27
C GLY A 199 8.53 -0.82 -7.45
N ASP A 200 8.81 0.45 -7.72
CA ASP A 200 8.42 1.10 -8.97
C ASP A 200 6.91 0.97 -9.27
N LEU A 201 6.09 1.21 -8.23
CA LEU A 201 4.68 0.86 -8.28
C LEU A 201 3.88 1.82 -9.17
N GLY A 202 4.06 3.12 -8.96
CA GLY A 202 3.20 4.15 -9.54
C GLY A 202 1.72 3.96 -9.20
N LEU A 203 0.86 4.49 -10.06
CA LEU A 203 -0.59 4.41 -9.90
C LEU A 203 -1.30 4.16 -11.23
N THR A 204 -1.02 2.99 -11.81
CA THR A 204 -1.59 2.52 -13.08
C THR A 204 -2.61 1.39 -12.88
N TYR A 205 -3.30 1.00 -13.95
CA TYR A 205 -4.06 -0.26 -13.98
C TYR A 205 -3.16 -1.48 -13.76
N ASN A 206 -1.92 -1.49 -14.26
CA ASN A 206 -0.98 -2.57 -14.00
C ASN A 206 -0.63 -2.66 -12.52
N THR A 207 -0.45 -1.51 -11.85
CA THR A 207 -0.32 -1.45 -10.38
C THR A 207 -1.53 -2.11 -9.71
N THR A 208 -2.75 -1.97 -10.24
CA THR A 208 -3.94 -2.68 -9.68
C THR A 208 -3.81 -4.19 -9.73
N SER A 209 -3.22 -4.72 -10.80
CA SER A 209 -2.96 -6.14 -10.93
C SER A 209 -1.87 -6.59 -9.95
N THR A 210 -0.71 -5.92 -9.92
CA THR A 210 0.40 -6.22 -8.98
C THR A 210 -0.11 -6.31 -7.55
N ILE A 211 -0.98 -5.38 -7.16
CA ILE A 211 -1.51 -5.29 -5.82
C ILE A 211 -2.61 -6.31 -5.54
N SER A 212 -3.44 -6.64 -6.53
CA SER A 212 -4.36 -7.77 -6.43
C SER A 212 -3.62 -9.08 -6.20
N HIS A 213 -2.50 -9.30 -6.92
CA HIS A 213 -1.64 -10.47 -6.73
C HIS A 213 -0.96 -10.46 -5.36
N LEU A 214 -0.46 -9.31 -4.91
CA LEU A 214 0.15 -9.16 -3.59
C LEU A 214 -0.86 -9.48 -2.47
N THR A 215 -2.05 -8.87 -2.51
CA THR A 215 -3.11 -9.13 -1.52
C THR A 215 -3.55 -10.59 -1.56
N GLY A 216 -3.70 -11.19 -2.74
CA GLY A 216 -4.07 -12.60 -2.90
C GLY A 216 -3.07 -13.57 -2.26
N ASN A 217 -1.80 -13.16 -2.12
CA ASN A 217 -0.77 -13.93 -1.44
C ASN A 217 -0.78 -13.77 0.09
N ASN A 218 -1.61 -12.88 0.65
CA ASN A 218 -1.71 -12.60 2.09
C ASN A 218 -0.32 -12.62 2.78
N PRO A 219 0.58 -11.67 2.43
CA PRO A 219 1.84 -11.51 3.15
C PRO A 219 1.69 -11.31 4.70
N ASP A 220 2.76 -11.01 5.42
CA ASP A 220 2.69 -10.40 6.77
C ASP A 220 3.30 -9.00 6.77
N LEU A 221 4.19 -8.73 5.79
CA LEU A 221 4.93 -7.49 5.62
C LEU A 221 5.05 -7.16 4.13
N VAL A 222 4.98 -5.87 3.80
CA VAL A 222 5.30 -5.34 2.47
C VAL A 222 6.54 -4.45 2.58
N LEU A 223 7.53 -4.73 1.75
CA LEU A 223 8.68 -3.87 1.52
C LEU A 223 8.49 -3.18 0.17
N LEU A 224 8.37 -1.86 0.19
CA LEU A 224 8.33 -1.02 -1.01
C LEU A 224 9.71 -0.40 -1.24
N VAL A 225 10.33 -0.76 -2.35
CA VAL A 225 11.69 -0.36 -2.71
C VAL A 225 11.62 0.78 -3.73
N GLY A 226 11.60 2.02 -3.23
CA GLY A 226 11.67 3.21 -4.07
C GLY A 226 10.39 3.47 -4.90
N ASP A 227 10.42 4.57 -5.64
CA ASP A 227 9.50 4.94 -6.73
C ASP A 227 8.02 4.57 -6.48
N VAL A 228 7.42 5.37 -5.60
CA VAL A 228 6.09 5.09 -5.04
C VAL A 228 4.96 5.50 -5.99
N THR A 229 4.87 6.80 -6.30
CA THR A 229 3.68 7.41 -6.93
C THR A 229 3.91 7.93 -8.33
N TYR A 230 5.17 8.20 -8.69
CA TYR A 230 5.57 8.92 -9.90
C TYR A 230 4.84 10.26 -10.07
N ALA A 231 4.59 10.98 -8.98
CA ALA A 231 4.05 12.35 -9.02
C ALA A 231 4.92 13.32 -9.86
N ASN A 232 6.20 13.00 -10.05
CA ASN A 232 7.18 13.73 -10.86
C ASN A 232 7.14 13.38 -12.36
N LEU A 233 6.19 12.55 -12.81
CA LEU A 233 5.89 12.39 -14.24
C LEU A 233 4.83 13.38 -14.73
N TYR A 234 4.45 14.33 -13.87
CA TYR A 234 3.37 15.27 -14.09
C TYR A 234 3.84 16.71 -13.90
N LEU A 235 3.29 17.60 -14.72
CA LEU A 235 3.29 19.03 -14.48
C LEU A 235 2.37 19.38 -13.30
N THR A 236 2.59 20.54 -12.68
CA THR A 236 1.78 21.05 -11.57
C THR A 236 0.29 21.24 -11.93
N ASN A 237 -0.04 21.38 -13.21
CA ASN A 237 -1.40 21.48 -13.71
C ASN A 237 -2.11 20.12 -13.92
N GLY A 238 -1.44 19.00 -13.63
CA GLY A 238 -1.99 17.64 -13.77
C GLY A 238 -1.74 16.98 -15.13
N THR A 239 -1.05 17.63 -16.06
CA THR A 239 -0.66 17.01 -17.34
C THR A 239 0.48 16.03 -17.12
N GLY A 240 0.27 14.75 -17.42
CA GLY A 240 1.25 13.67 -17.26
C GLY A 240 1.93 13.23 -18.56
N SER A 241 3.07 12.57 -18.44
CA SER A 241 3.75 11.86 -19.54
C SER A 241 4.50 10.62 -19.03
N ASP A 242 4.63 9.60 -19.89
CA ASP A 242 5.45 8.41 -19.62
C ASP A 242 6.95 8.72 -19.49
N CYS A 243 7.40 9.85 -20.05
CA CYS A 243 8.77 10.33 -19.95
C CYS A 243 8.81 11.84 -19.78
N TYR A 244 9.03 12.31 -18.55
CA TYR A 244 9.07 13.73 -18.23
C TYR A 244 10.11 14.48 -19.09
N SER A 245 11.34 13.98 -19.16
CA SER A 245 12.41 14.61 -19.93
C SER A 245 12.16 14.62 -21.45
N CYS A 246 11.37 13.68 -21.96
CA CYS A 246 11.02 13.61 -23.37
C CYS A 246 9.91 14.60 -23.74
N SER A 247 8.94 14.80 -22.85
CA SER A 247 7.74 15.61 -23.13
C SER A 247 7.81 17.04 -22.61
N PHE A 248 8.56 17.26 -21.53
CA PHE A 248 8.63 18.54 -20.83
C PHE A 248 10.09 19.01 -20.65
N PRO A 249 10.91 19.04 -21.73
CA PRO A 249 12.32 19.42 -21.61
C PRO A 249 12.52 20.90 -21.21
N ASP A 250 11.53 21.75 -21.51
CA ASP A 250 11.63 23.20 -21.36
C ASP A 250 10.99 23.75 -20.07
N THR A 251 10.51 22.87 -19.17
CA THR A 251 9.96 23.32 -17.88
C THR A 251 11.05 23.97 -17.03
N PRO A 252 10.74 25.05 -16.29
CA PRO A 252 11.74 25.79 -15.51
C PRO A 252 12.36 24.96 -14.37
N ILE A 253 11.70 23.89 -13.96
CA ILE A 253 12.13 22.92 -12.96
C ILE A 253 11.47 21.58 -13.25
N HIS A 254 12.00 20.48 -12.70
CA HIS A 254 11.29 19.20 -12.67
C HIS A 254 10.07 19.31 -11.74
N GLU A 255 8.90 19.49 -12.34
CA GLU A 255 7.61 19.67 -11.67
C GLU A 255 7.09 18.37 -11.02
N THR A 256 6.08 18.52 -10.16
CA THR A 256 5.36 17.40 -9.57
C THR A 256 3.88 17.73 -9.41
N TYR A 257 3.01 16.73 -9.60
CA TYR A 257 1.59 16.81 -9.26
C TYR A 257 1.33 16.04 -7.96
N GLN A 258 1.45 16.75 -6.84
CA GLN A 258 1.35 16.17 -5.50
C GLN A 258 0.04 15.39 -5.22
N PRO A 259 -1.13 15.72 -5.79
CA PRO A 259 -2.34 14.91 -5.61
C PRO A 259 -2.18 13.44 -6.01
N ARG A 260 -1.20 13.07 -6.84
CA ARG A 260 -0.87 11.65 -7.10
C ARG A 260 -0.47 10.89 -5.83
N TRP A 261 0.12 11.56 -4.83
CA TRP A 261 0.38 10.97 -3.52
C TRP A 261 -0.89 10.69 -2.75
N ASP A 262 -1.83 11.64 -2.75
CA ASP A 262 -3.13 11.46 -2.09
C ASP A 262 -3.96 10.35 -2.75
N TYR A 263 -4.00 10.33 -4.08
CA TYR A 263 -4.66 9.28 -4.87
C TYR A 263 -4.08 7.90 -4.58
N TRP A 264 -2.74 7.84 -4.47
CA TRP A 264 -2.04 6.62 -4.10
C TRP A 264 -2.51 6.20 -2.71
N GLY A 265 -2.31 7.03 -1.67
CA GLY A 265 -2.68 6.74 -0.28
C GLY A 265 -4.14 6.28 -0.10
N SER A 266 -5.09 6.97 -0.75
CA SER A 266 -6.53 6.68 -0.67
C SER A 266 -6.88 5.29 -1.16
N ARG A 267 -6.19 4.81 -2.20
CA ARG A 267 -6.41 3.48 -2.77
C ARG A 267 -5.94 2.34 -1.86
N TRP A 268 -4.91 2.56 -1.04
CA TRP A 268 -4.35 1.51 -0.18
C TRP A 268 -5.15 1.32 1.09
N CYS A 269 -5.76 2.40 1.61
CA CYS A 269 -6.48 2.42 2.87
C CYS A 269 -7.54 1.30 3.02
N PRO A 270 -8.36 0.94 2.01
CA PRO A 270 -9.36 -0.14 2.14
C PRO A 270 -8.75 -1.54 2.09
N LYS A 271 -7.61 -1.70 1.42
CA LYS A 271 -7.00 -3.02 1.16
C LYS A 271 -5.88 -3.36 2.12
N PHE A 272 -5.26 -2.36 2.73
CA PHE A 272 -4.04 -2.52 3.52
C PHE A 272 -4.03 -1.86 4.91
N PRO A 273 -5.14 -1.79 5.67
CA PRO A 273 -5.10 -1.17 7.01
C PRO A 273 -4.29 -2.00 8.03
N SER A 274 -4.02 -3.28 7.74
CA SER A 274 -3.24 -4.18 8.58
C SER A 274 -1.75 -4.25 8.22
N TRP A 275 -1.28 -3.47 7.24
CA TRP A 275 0.01 -3.71 6.60
C TRP A 275 0.99 -2.57 6.79
N CYS A 276 2.23 -2.98 7.04
CA CYS A 276 3.36 -2.08 7.12
C CYS A 276 3.80 -1.63 5.72
N TRP A 277 3.77 -0.32 5.43
CA TRP A 277 4.56 0.27 4.35
C TRP A 277 5.85 0.85 4.92
N ARG A 278 7.00 0.35 4.48
CA ARG A 278 8.31 0.96 4.78
C ARG A 278 8.86 1.59 3.50
N GLY A 279 8.39 2.80 3.19
CA GLY A 279 9.02 3.68 2.22
C GLY A 279 9.89 4.70 2.97
N THR A 280 11.18 4.79 2.65
CA THR A 280 11.97 5.93 3.10
C THR A 280 11.62 7.12 2.21
N MET A 281 10.93 8.12 2.75
CA MET A 281 11.06 9.48 2.21
C MET A 281 12.51 9.89 2.46
N ARG A 282 13.30 10.00 1.40
CA ARG A 282 14.54 10.78 1.42
C ARG A 282 14.27 12.11 0.75
#